data_AF-A0A560EXE1-F1
#
_entry.id   AF-A0A560EXE1-F1
#
_cell.length_a   1.000
_cell.length_b   1.000
_cell.length_c   1.000
_cell.angle_alpha   90.00
_cell.angle_beta   90.00
_cell.angle_gamma   90.00
#
_symmetry.space_group_name_H-M   'P 1'
#
loop_
_entity.id
_entity.type
_entity.pdbx_description
1 polymer ?
#
loop_
_entity_poly.entity_id
_entity_poly.type
_entity_poly.pdbx_seq_one_letter_code
_entity_poly.pdbx_strand_id
1 'polypeptide(L)'
;MTITVLNAVYGTTKNGFDVTETCQGLVNDGNDDIAVNNDTFGDPDKGNKKSFGILYKSPQLNNGAPIALGCIEGTVLDLVPVPPTAHTSPQNPLAPTGNVTVRSAVYGTGKNGNDVTAICQALVNQGNYTIPVNNAVLGPDPDAGPHKSFSIEYTLNGKTYAFACQEGTNLVLPV
;
A
#
# COMPACT_ATOMS: atom_id res chain seq x y z
N MET A 1 -22.08 -3.35 -5.12
CA MET A 1 -21.10 -2.54 -4.37
C MET A 1 -20.00 -2.17 -5.35
N THR A 2 -19.59 -0.90 -5.45
CA THR A 2 -18.60 -0.50 -6.47
C THR A 2 -17.31 -0.11 -5.79
N ILE A 3 -16.46 -1.11 -5.54
CA ILE A 3 -15.08 -0.89 -5.12
C ILE A 3 -14.22 -0.72 -6.38
N THR A 4 -13.39 0.32 -6.40
CA THR A 4 -12.39 0.53 -7.44
C THR A 4 -11.01 0.49 -6.81
N VAL A 5 -10.24 -0.55 -7.12
CA VAL A 5 -8.85 -0.69 -6.70
C VAL A 5 -7.99 0.21 -7.58
N LEU A 6 -7.23 1.10 -6.95
CA LEU A 6 -6.34 2.03 -7.65
C LEU A 6 -4.92 1.48 -7.75
N ASN A 7 -4.46 0.82 -6.68
CA ASN A 7 -3.19 0.12 -6.63
C ASN A 7 -3.19 -0.90 -5.47
N ALA A 8 -2.53 -2.03 -5.64
CA ALA A 8 -2.29 -2.97 -4.55
C ALA A 8 -0.95 -3.69 -4.76
N VAL A 9 -0.17 -3.85 -3.68
CA VAL A 9 1.13 -4.49 -3.72
C VAL A 9 1.24 -5.54 -2.61
N TYR A 10 1.73 -6.72 -2.98
CA TYR A 10 2.02 -7.83 -2.07
C TYR A 10 3.50 -8.22 -2.19
N GLY A 11 4.27 -8.20 -1.12
CA GLY A 11 5.70 -8.46 -1.22
C GLY A 11 6.54 -8.27 0.04
N THR A 12 7.85 -8.20 -0.19
CA THR A 12 8.91 -7.96 0.80
C THR A 12 9.76 -6.77 0.37
N THR A 13 10.82 -6.47 1.13
CA THR A 13 11.83 -5.47 0.72
C THR A 13 12.67 -5.90 -0.47
N LYS A 14 12.56 -7.15 -0.92
CA LYS A 14 13.39 -7.71 -2.02
C LYS A 14 12.61 -7.90 -3.30
N ASN A 15 11.38 -8.38 -3.20
CA ASN A 15 10.52 -8.67 -4.34
C ASN A 15 9.05 -8.39 -3.98
N GLY A 16 8.26 -8.01 -4.96
CA GLY A 16 6.82 -7.82 -4.79
C GLY A 16 6.09 -7.98 -6.11
N PHE A 17 4.79 -8.26 -6.00
CA PHE A 17 3.86 -8.23 -7.11
C PHE A 17 2.95 -7.01 -6.97
N ASP A 18 2.72 -6.34 -8.10
CA ASP A 18 1.52 -5.55 -8.30
C ASP A 18 0.35 -6.53 -8.43
N VAL A 19 -0.60 -6.46 -7.51
CA VAL A 19 -1.78 -7.34 -7.42
C VAL A 19 -3.07 -6.55 -7.62
N THR A 20 -2.98 -5.35 -8.20
CA THR A 20 -4.12 -4.45 -8.45
C THR A 20 -5.24 -5.15 -9.21
N GLU A 21 -4.91 -5.82 -10.32
CA GLU A 21 -5.91 -6.51 -11.15
C GLU A 21 -6.54 -7.70 -10.42
N THR A 22 -5.76 -8.46 -9.65
CA THR A 22 -6.27 -9.57 -8.84
C THR A 22 -7.26 -9.06 -7.79
N CYS A 23 -6.90 -8.01 -7.05
CA CYS A 23 -7.82 -7.39 -6.09
C CYS A 23 -9.07 -6.82 -6.77
N GLN A 24 -8.93 -6.19 -7.94
CA GLN A 24 -10.08 -5.68 -8.69
C GLN A 24 -11.01 -6.81 -9.15
N GLY A 25 -10.47 -7.96 -9.56
CA GLY A 25 -11.24 -9.15 -9.91
C GLY A 25 -12.06 -9.67 -8.73
N LEU A 26 -11.43 -9.82 -7.55
CA LEU A 26 -12.10 -10.28 -6.33
C LEU A 26 -13.29 -9.39 -5.95
N VAL A 27 -13.11 -8.06 -5.95
CA VAL A 27 -14.19 -7.14 -5.60
C VAL A 27 -15.29 -7.06 -6.66
N ASN A 28 -14.95 -7.32 -7.94
CA ASN A 28 -15.95 -7.43 -9.01
C ASN A 28 -16.87 -8.63 -8.81
N ASP A 29 -16.35 -9.71 -8.23
CA ASP A 29 -17.13 -10.90 -7.85
C ASP A 29 -17.92 -10.71 -6.54
N GLY A 30 -17.86 -9.50 -5.97
CA GLY A 30 -18.58 -9.12 -4.76
C GLY A 30 -17.84 -9.46 -3.46
N ASN A 31 -16.57 -9.87 -3.53
CA ASN A 31 -15.76 -10.12 -2.35
C ASN A 31 -15.06 -8.85 -1.86
N ASP A 32 -15.48 -8.32 -0.72
CA ASP A 32 -14.83 -7.23 0.00
C ASP A 32 -13.86 -7.71 1.10
N ASP A 33 -13.83 -9.02 1.38
CA ASP A 33 -12.92 -9.66 2.33
C ASP A 33 -11.72 -10.32 1.59
N ILE A 34 -10.63 -9.58 1.47
CA ILE A 34 -9.46 -10.02 0.71
C ILE A 34 -8.57 -10.92 1.57
N ALA A 35 -8.47 -12.20 1.22
CA ALA A 35 -7.52 -13.11 1.83
C ALA A 35 -6.08 -12.78 1.39
N VAL A 36 -5.27 -12.22 2.28
CA VAL A 36 -3.89 -11.81 1.97
C VAL A 36 -2.93 -12.97 2.19
N ASN A 37 -2.73 -13.76 1.14
CA ASN A 37 -1.87 -14.96 1.15
C ASN A 37 -1.36 -15.33 -0.25
N ASN A 38 -0.49 -16.34 -0.31
CA ASN A 38 0.12 -16.81 -1.56
C ASN A 38 -0.85 -17.55 -2.48
N ASP A 39 -1.95 -18.11 -1.96
CA ASP A 39 -2.97 -18.76 -2.80
C ASP A 39 -3.74 -17.72 -3.61
N THR A 40 -3.93 -16.52 -3.05
CA THR A 40 -4.64 -15.42 -3.68
C THR A 40 -3.75 -14.65 -4.65
N PHE A 41 -2.49 -14.41 -4.29
CA PHE A 41 -1.61 -13.49 -5.02
C PHE A 41 -0.40 -14.14 -5.71
N GLY A 42 -0.16 -15.43 -5.49
CA GLY A 42 1.14 -16.05 -5.76
C GLY A 42 2.18 -15.68 -4.70
N ASP A 43 3.38 -16.28 -4.82
CA ASP A 43 4.47 -16.07 -3.85
C ASP A 43 5.63 -15.25 -4.48
N PRO A 44 5.72 -13.93 -4.21
CA PRO A 44 6.79 -13.08 -4.75
C PRO A 44 8.16 -13.32 -4.11
N ASP A 45 8.23 -13.92 -2.91
CA ASP A 45 9.48 -14.10 -2.17
C ASP A 45 9.39 -15.32 -1.25
N LYS A 46 9.68 -16.49 -1.82
CA LYS A 46 9.47 -17.78 -1.17
C LYS A 46 10.23 -17.90 0.15
N GLY A 47 9.52 -18.36 1.17
CA GLY A 47 10.06 -18.57 2.51
C GLY A 47 10.20 -17.30 3.36
N ASN A 48 9.88 -16.13 2.81
CA ASN A 48 9.83 -14.87 3.54
C ASN A 48 8.36 -14.48 3.79
N LYS A 49 8.11 -13.82 4.92
CA LYS A 49 6.76 -13.31 5.24
C LYS A 49 6.52 -12.01 4.48
N LYS A 50 5.39 -11.91 3.78
CA LYS A 50 5.05 -10.72 2.98
C LYS A 50 4.23 -9.74 3.79
N SER A 51 4.22 -8.50 3.31
CA SER A 51 3.26 -7.46 3.67
C SER A 51 2.44 -7.08 2.45
N PHE A 52 1.30 -6.45 2.72
CA PHE A 52 0.34 -6.02 1.72
C PHE A 52 -0.07 -4.57 1.99
N GLY A 53 -0.29 -3.82 0.92
CA GLY A 53 -0.93 -2.52 0.98
C GLY A 53 -1.81 -2.29 -0.24
N ILE A 54 -2.95 -1.64 -0.04
CA ILE A 54 -3.96 -1.37 -1.06
C ILE A 54 -4.44 0.07 -0.96
N LEU A 55 -4.63 0.71 -2.10
CA LEU A 55 -5.30 1.98 -2.29
C LEU A 55 -6.54 1.75 -3.16
N TYR A 56 -7.72 2.08 -2.66
CA TYR A 56 -8.99 1.84 -3.35
C TYR A 56 -10.02 2.94 -3.06
N LYS A 57 -11.14 2.94 -3.79
CA LYS A 57 -12.30 3.81 -3.52
C LYS A 57 -13.53 2.96 -3.28
N SER A 58 -14.38 3.40 -2.36
CA SER A 58 -15.74 2.88 -2.17
C SER A 58 -16.68 4.05 -1.88
N PRO A 59 -17.88 4.11 -2.48
CA PRO A 59 -18.85 5.17 -2.18
C PRO A 59 -19.38 5.10 -0.74
N GLN A 60 -19.21 3.97 -0.05
CA GLN A 60 -19.66 3.78 1.34
C GLN A 60 -18.69 4.36 2.37
N LEU A 61 -17.45 4.65 1.96
CA LEU A 61 -16.38 5.03 2.85
C LEU A 61 -15.74 6.33 2.38
N ASN A 62 -15.13 7.05 3.33
CA ASN A 62 -14.32 8.25 3.08
C ASN A 62 -14.93 9.26 2.07
N ASN A 63 -16.26 9.40 2.06
CA ASN A 63 -16.99 10.23 1.08
C ASN A 63 -16.63 9.94 -0.40
N GLY A 64 -16.30 8.69 -0.73
CA GLY A 64 -15.85 8.26 -2.06
C GLY A 64 -14.39 8.61 -2.39
N ALA A 65 -13.66 9.24 -1.48
CA ALA A 65 -12.23 9.48 -1.62
C ALA A 65 -11.43 8.16 -1.46
N PRO A 66 -10.17 8.12 -1.95
CA PRO A 66 -9.31 6.96 -1.78
C PRO A 66 -9.11 6.56 -0.32
N ILE A 67 -8.90 5.27 -0.09
CA ILE A 67 -8.64 4.64 1.20
C ILE A 67 -7.42 3.75 1.04
N ALA A 68 -6.50 3.93 1.96
CA ALA A 68 -5.27 3.18 2.09
C ALA A 68 -5.41 2.21 3.26
N LEU A 69 -5.17 0.92 3.03
CA LEU A 69 -5.13 -0.12 4.06
C LEU A 69 -3.89 -0.99 3.85
N GLY A 70 -3.44 -1.66 4.91
CA GLY A 70 -2.32 -2.59 4.82
C GLY A 70 -2.35 -3.67 5.88
N CYS A 71 -1.75 -4.82 5.61
CA CYS A 71 -1.65 -5.88 6.59
C CYS A 71 -0.52 -6.85 6.27
N ILE A 72 -0.24 -7.72 7.23
CA ILE A 72 0.75 -8.79 7.07
C ILE A 72 0.11 -10.01 6.39
N GLU A 73 0.92 -10.81 5.72
CA GLU A 73 0.49 -12.11 5.17
C GLU A 73 -0.20 -12.99 6.22
N GLY A 74 -1.28 -13.65 5.79
CA GLY A 74 -2.15 -14.51 6.60
C GLY A 74 -3.38 -13.79 7.17
N THR A 75 -3.59 -12.52 6.82
CA THR A 75 -4.73 -11.72 7.28
C THR A 75 -5.87 -11.76 6.24
N VAL A 76 -7.12 -11.69 6.68
CA VAL A 76 -8.26 -11.33 5.80
C VAL A 76 -8.53 -9.84 5.99
N LEU A 77 -8.43 -9.08 4.91
CA LEU A 77 -8.59 -7.63 4.91
C LEU A 77 -10.00 -7.27 4.44
N ASP A 78 -10.81 -6.79 5.38
CA ASP A 78 -12.15 -6.25 5.12
C ASP A 78 -12.03 -4.83 4.52
N LEU A 79 -12.40 -4.68 3.25
CA LEU A 79 -12.37 -3.41 2.55
C LEU A 79 -13.56 -2.51 2.88
N VAL A 80 -14.67 -3.01 3.41
CA VAL A 80 -15.80 -2.18 3.83
C VAL A 80 -16.36 -2.67 5.17
N PRO A 81 -15.70 -2.28 6.27
CA PRO A 81 -16.13 -2.67 7.59
C PRO A 81 -17.54 -2.19 7.89
N VAL A 82 -18.25 -2.95 8.72
CA VAL A 82 -19.60 -2.61 9.20
C VAL A 82 -19.52 -2.29 10.70
N PRO A 83 -19.68 -1.03 11.13
CA PRO A 83 -20.00 0.16 10.34
C PRO A 83 -18.81 0.70 9.50
N PRO A 84 -19.10 1.46 8.42
CA PRO A 84 -18.11 1.97 7.49
C PRO A 84 -17.20 2.99 8.17
N THR A 85 -16.01 2.53 8.58
CA THR A 85 -15.11 3.28 9.48
C THR A 85 -13.73 3.55 8.90
N ALA A 86 -13.33 2.87 7.82
CA ALA A 86 -12.04 3.09 7.19
C ALA A 86 -11.96 4.50 6.57
N HIS A 87 -10.88 5.21 6.89
CA HIS A 87 -10.63 6.57 6.42
C HIS A 87 -9.14 6.76 6.11
N THR A 88 -8.88 7.59 5.09
CA THR A 88 -7.53 8.03 4.74
C THR A 88 -7.55 9.52 4.48
N SER A 89 -6.65 10.24 5.14
CA SER A 89 -6.47 11.66 4.88
C SER A 89 -5.84 11.84 3.50
N PRO A 90 -6.40 12.71 2.64
CA PRO A 90 -5.80 12.97 1.33
C PRO A 90 -4.44 13.65 1.48
N GLN A 91 -3.47 13.23 0.67
CA GLN A 91 -2.22 13.97 0.48
C GLN A 91 -2.24 14.70 -0.86
N ASN A 92 -1.63 15.88 -0.89
CA ASN A 92 -1.45 16.60 -2.15
C ASN A 92 -0.42 15.86 -3.00
N PRO A 93 -0.74 15.49 -4.26
CA PRO A 93 0.22 14.86 -5.15
C PRO A 93 1.47 15.71 -5.31
N LEU A 94 2.64 15.07 -5.37
CA LEU A 94 3.91 15.72 -5.61
C LEU A 94 4.49 15.23 -6.94
N ALA A 95 5.00 16.14 -7.77
CA ALA A 95 5.61 15.80 -9.05
C ALA A 95 7.04 15.26 -8.89
N PRO A 96 7.47 14.31 -9.74
CA PRO A 96 8.86 13.86 -9.77
C PRO A 96 9.79 14.96 -10.31
N THR A 97 10.97 15.11 -9.70
CA THR A 97 12.04 16.00 -10.20
C THR A 97 13.16 15.27 -10.94
N GLY A 98 13.13 13.93 -10.94
CA GLY A 98 14.12 13.06 -11.58
C GLY A 98 13.48 11.82 -12.20
N ASN A 99 14.27 10.75 -12.34
CA ASN A 99 13.85 9.53 -13.07
C ASN A 99 12.96 8.58 -12.26
N VAL A 100 12.78 8.84 -10.97
CA VAL A 100 11.93 8.05 -10.06
C VAL A 100 10.57 8.73 -9.93
N THR A 101 9.52 8.04 -10.36
CA THR A 101 8.13 8.45 -10.15
C THR A 101 7.43 7.43 -9.27
N VAL A 102 7.12 7.81 -8.02
CA VAL A 102 6.30 7.02 -7.10
C VAL A 102 4.86 7.07 -7.59
N ARG A 103 4.29 5.90 -7.89
CA ARG A 103 2.93 5.77 -8.44
C ARG A 103 1.90 5.65 -7.33
N SER A 104 2.25 4.92 -6.29
CA SER A 104 1.43 4.67 -5.12
C SER A 104 2.33 4.27 -3.97
N ALA A 105 2.03 4.75 -2.76
CA ALA A 105 2.59 4.21 -1.54
C ALA A 105 1.56 4.27 -0.42
N VAL A 106 1.44 3.19 0.33
CA VAL A 106 0.46 3.02 1.40
C VAL A 106 1.18 2.69 2.69
N TYR A 107 0.72 3.26 3.80
CA TYR A 107 1.19 2.93 5.14
C TYR A 107 0.00 2.80 6.09
N GLY A 108 -0.29 1.59 6.59
CA GLY A 108 -1.51 1.39 7.37
C GLY A 108 -1.70 -0.01 7.94
N THR A 109 -2.85 -0.18 8.58
CA THR A 109 -3.37 -1.43 9.14
C THR A 109 -4.59 -1.88 8.36
N GLY A 110 -5.19 -3.01 8.78
CA GLY A 110 -6.42 -3.48 8.17
C GLY A 110 -7.63 -2.60 8.46
N LYS A 111 -7.48 -1.58 9.32
CA LYS A 111 -8.57 -0.69 9.72
C LYS A 111 -8.43 0.71 9.14
N ASN A 112 -7.23 1.29 9.20
CA ASN A 112 -6.94 2.64 8.72
C ASN A 112 -5.55 2.72 8.11
N GLY A 113 -5.32 3.68 7.24
CA GLY A 113 -4.03 3.91 6.62
C GLY A 113 -3.90 5.28 5.98
N ASN A 114 -2.67 5.64 5.65
CA ASN A 114 -2.32 6.83 4.90
C ASN A 114 -1.90 6.45 3.48
N ASP A 115 -2.34 7.26 2.53
CA ASP A 115 -1.64 7.39 1.26
C ASP A 115 -0.38 8.24 1.53
N VAL A 116 0.80 7.64 1.37
CA VAL A 116 2.10 8.28 1.61
C VAL A 116 2.87 8.50 0.31
N THR A 117 2.19 8.44 -0.83
CA THR A 117 2.78 8.62 -2.17
C THR A 117 3.58 9.91 -2.26
N ALA A 118 3.02 11.04 -1.78
CA ALA A 118 3.65 12.34 -1.85
C ALA A 118 4.88 12.45 -0.93
N ILE A 119 4.82 11.83 0.26
CA ILE A 119 5.97 11.73 1.18
C ILE A 119 7.11 10.95 0.52
N CYS A 120 6.82 9.77 -0.02
CA CYS A 120 7.81 8.95 -0.71
C CYS A 120 8.40 9.68 -1.93
N GLN A 121 7.57 10.36 -2.72
CA GLN A 121 8.05 11.18 -3.84
C GLN A 121 8.97 12.31 -3.37
N ALA A 122 8.68 12.94 -2.22
CA ALA A 122 9.53 13.99 -1.65
C ALA A 122 10.91 13.45 -1.24
N LEU A 123 10.96 12.26 -0.61
CA LEU A 123 12.21 11.61 -0.23
C LEU A 123 13.09 11.33 -1.44
N VAL A 124 12.53 10.72 -2.49
CA VAL A 124 13.32 10.39 -3.70
C VAL A 124 13.72 11.65 -4.48
N ASN A 125 12.89 12.69 -4.51
CA ASN A 125 13.24 13.99 -5.10
C ASN A 125 14.44 14.65 -4.39
N GLN A 126 14.65 14.36 -3.11
CA GLN A 126 15.79 14.81 -2.32
C GLN A 126 17.00 13.88 -2.43
N GLY A 127 16.92 12.82 -3.24
CA GLY A 127 17.98 11.81 -3.39
C GLY A 127 18.03 10.77 -2.26
N ASN A 128 16.99 10.69 -1.42
CA ASN A 128 16.89 9.69 -0.36
C ASN A 128 16.19 8.44 -0.89
N TYR A 129 16.96 7.39 -1.17
CA TYR A 129 16.45 6.11 -1.68
C TYR A 129 16.31 5.02 -0.62
N THR A 130 16.69 5.32 0.62
CA THR A 130 16.35 4.51 1.79
C THR A 130 15.16 5.15 2.46
N ILE A 131 14.03 4.44 2.53
CA ILE A 131 12.81 4.85 3.21
C ILE A 131 12.75 4.15 4.58
N PRO A 132 12.96 4.88 5.69
CA PRO A 132 12.67 4.36 7.01
C PRO A 132 11.16 4.26 7.20
N VAL A 133 10.64 3.04 7.32
CA VAL A 133 9.21 2.78 7.45
C VAL A 133 8.80 2.94 8.91
N ASN A 134 8.39 4.14 9.28
CA ASN A 134 7.91 4.45 10.63
C ASN A 134 7.04 5.72 10.64
N ASN A 135 6.36 5.96 11.76
CA ASN A 135 5.50 7.13 11.96
C ASN A 135 6.21 8.49 11.88
N ALA A 136 7.53 8.56 12.14
CA ALA A 136 8.24 9.84 12.08
C ALA A 136 8.48 10.28 10.62
N VAL A 137 8.58 9.33 9.69
CA VAL A 137 8.81 9.58 8.27
C VAL A 137 7.51 9.53 7.47
N LEU A 138 6.68 8.50 7.69
CA LEU A 138 5.46 8.22 6.91
C LEU A 138 4.17 8.69 7.61
N GLY A 139 4.30 9.36 8.75
CA GLY A 139 3.17 9.74 9.59
C GLY A 139 2.32 10.90 9.05
N PRO A 140 1.24 11.27 9.79
CA PRO A 140 0.92 10.88 11.17
C PRO A 140 0.54 9.40 11.33
N ASP A 141 0.64 8.81 12.54
CA ASP A 141 0.26 7.40 12.76
C ASP A 141 -1.21 7.17 12.38
N PRO A 142 -1.52 6.34 11.36
CA PRO A 142 -2.89 6.12 10.92
C PRO A 142 -3.72 5.28 11.91
N ASP A 143 -3.07 4.48 12.76
CA ASP A 143 -3.74 3.59 13.71
C ASP A 143 -2.80 3.27 14.87
N ALA A 144 -3.00 3.95 16.00
CA ALA A 144 -2.10 3.89 17.14
C ALA A 144 -2.12 2.50 17.81
N GLY A 145 -0.94 1.89 17.94
CA GLY A 145 -0.74 0.61 18.64
C GLY A 145 -0.30 -0.53 17.71
N PRO A 146 -1.11 -0.95 16.72
CA PRO A 146 -0.74 -2.04 15.82
C PRO A 146 0.48 -1.73 14.95
N HIS A 147 1.23 -2.78 14.60
CA HIS A 147 2.26 -2.69 13.57
C HIS A 147 1.62 -2.47 12.21
N LYS A 148 2.09 -1.44 11.51
CA LYS A 148 1.61 -1.09 10.18
C LYS A 148 2.38 -1.83 9.10
N SER A 149 1.73 -2.03 7.97
CA SER A 149 2.37 -2.47 6.73
C SER A 149 2.55 -1.28 5.81
N PHE A 150 3.65 -1.30 5.09
CA PHE A 150 3.99 -0.35 4.03
C PHE A 150 4.03 -1.08 2.70
N SER A 151 3.54 -0.42 1.66
CA SER A 151 3.79 -0.82 0.28
C SER A 151 4.12 0.38 -0.59
N ILE A 152 4.87 0.14 -1.65
CA ILE A 152 5.22 1.14 -2.65
C ILE A 152 5.27 0.51 -4.03
N GLU A 153 4.74 1.24 -5.00
CA GLU A 153 4.99 1.04 -6.41
C GLU A 153 5.61 2.31 -6.99
N TYR A 154 6.70 2.16 -7.73
CA TYR A 154 7.33 3.28 -8.44
C TYR A 154 7.86 2.85 -9.79
N THR A 155 8.13 3.84 -10.63
CA THR A 155 8.82 3.65 -11.90
C THR A 155 10.20 4.31 -11.86
N LEU A 156 11.18 3.61 -12.42
CA LEU A 156 12.54 4.12 -12.64
C LEU A 156 12.91 3.86 -14.10
N ASN A 157 13.18 4.92 -14.85
CA ASN A 157 13.50 4.83 -16.28
C ASN A 157 12.48 4.00 -17.08
N GLY A 158 11.19 4.11 -16.73
CA GLY A 158 10.10 3.37 -17.36
C GLY A 158 9.90 1.92 -16.90
N LYS A 159 10.74 1.40 -16.00
CA LYS A 159 10.55 0.09 -15.37
C LYS A 159 9.80 0.24 -14.05
N THR A 160 8.78 -0.59 -13.83
CA THR A 160 8.01 -0.61 -12.58
C THR A 160 8.66 -1.52 -11.55
N TYR A 161 8.63 -1.09 -10.30
CA TYR A 161 9.10 -1.82 -9.13
C TYR A 161 8.02 -1.75 -8.04
N ALA A 162 7.82 -2.87 -7.36
CA ALA A 162 6.85 -3.01 -6.29
C ALA A 162 7.48 -3.69 -5.07
N PHE A 163 7.31 -3.10 -3.89
CA PHE A 163 7.85 -3.62 -2.63
C PHE A 163 6.86 -3.41 -1.50
N ALA A 164 6.95 -4.26 -0.48
CA ALA A 164 6.15 -4.11 0.74
C ALA A 164 6.92 -4.60 1.96
N CYS A 165 6.68 -4.04 3.13
CA CYS A 165 7.33 -4.48 4.37
C CYS A 165 6.54 -4.02 5.61
N GLN A 166 6.98 -4.48 6.77
CA GLN A 166 6.42 -4.05 8.06
C GLN A 166 7.08 -2.76 8.54
N GLU A 167 6.35 -2.00 9.34
CA GLU A 167 6.89 -0.90 10.16
C GLU A 167 8.14 -1.34 10.93
N GLY A 168 9.11 -0.42 11.06
CA GLY A 168 10.42 -0.68 11.66
C GLY A 168 11.48 -1.13 10.64
N THR A 169 11.11 -1.31 9.38
CA THR A 169 12.04 -1.70 8.30
C THR A 169 12.65 -0.48 7.61
N ASN A 170 13.89 -0.59 7.11
CA ASN A 170 14.44 0.33 6.13
C ASN A 170 14.32 -0.29 4.74
N LEU A 171 13.43 0.25 3.89
CA LEU A 171 13.34 -0.17 2.50
C LEU A 171 14.37 0.60 1.67
N VAL A 172 15.22 -0.11 0.93
CA VAL A 172 16.14 0.49 -0.03
C VAL A 172 15.58 0.32 -1.42
N LEU A 173 15.33 1.43 -2.12
CA LEU A 173 14.88 1.42 -3.51
C LEU A 173 16.08 1.18 -4.43
N PRO A 174 16.03 0.17 -5.31
CA PRO A 174 17.00 0.05 -6.41
C PRO A 174 16.89 1.26 -7.34
N VAL A 175 18.00 2.00 -7.50
CA VAL A 175 18.15 3.17 -8.40
C VAL A 175 19.42 3.13 -9.21
#